data_AF-A0A2H9PQ89-F1
#
_entry.id   AF-A0A2H9PQ89-F1
#
_cell.length_a   1.000
_cell.length_b   1.000
_cell.length_c   1.000
_cell.angle_alpha   90.00
_cell.angle_beta   90.00
_cell.angle_gamma   90.00
#
_symmetry.space_group_name_H-M   'P 1'
#
loop_
_entity.id
_entity.type
_entity.pdbx_description
1 polymer ?
#
loop_
_entity_poly.entity_id
_entity_poly.type
_entity_poly.pdbx_seq_one_letter_code
_entity_poly.pdbx_strand_id
1 'polypeptide(L)'
;MAKKEPIYIVGHLSPDTDSVCSAIVYAHFLRERHKHNVIPARAGELNSETKFVLKKWGEKSPIKLSNASGKNIIIVDHNEIDQAVRNIREANILEIIDHHRIGDVETIHPIPFENEPRGATCAIIADRFNWFRIPFSRKIAGL
;
A
#
# COMPACT_ATOMS: atom_id res chain seq x y z
N MET A 1 5.09 -27.79 0.28
CA MET A 1 5.31 -26.57 -0.51
C MET A 1 5.80 -25.49 0.45
N ALA A 2 6.92 -24.83 0.15
CA ALA A 2 7.43 -23.74 1.00
C ALA A 2 6.38 -22.62 1.10
N LYS A 3 6.13 -22.12 2.30
CA LYS A 3 5.19 -21.02 2.54
C LYS A 3 5.75 -19.79 1.83
N LYS A 4 5.05 -19.23 0.83
CA LYS A 4 5.51 -18.00 0.16
C LYS A 4 5.63 -16.88 1.20
N GLU A 5 6.81 -16.27 1.26
CA GLU A 5 7.09 -15.07 2.06
C GLU A 5 5.99 -14.02 1.83
N PRO A 6 5.49 -13.34 2.87
CA PRO A 6 4.47 -12.33 2.71
C PRO A 6 5.02 -11.09 1.99
N ILE A 7 4.13 -10.41 1.27
CA ILE A 7 4.38 -9.10 0.67
C ILE A 7 3.68 -8.06 1.53
N TYR A 8 4.41 -7.09 2.05
CA TYR A 8 3.84 -6.00 2.83
C TYR A 8 3.51 -4.84 1.92
N ILE A 9 2.30 -4.29 2.05
CA ILE A 9 1.89 -3.09 1.33
C ILE A 9 1.85 -1.97 2.34
N VAL A 10 2.64 -0.92 2.13
CA VAL A 10 2.86 0.13 3.12
C VAL A 10 2.95 1.49 2.45
N GLY A 11 2.25 2.47 3.00
CA GLY A 11 2.41 3.86 2.61
C GLY A 11 3.41 4.61 3.50
N HIS A 12 3.35 5.94 3.48
CA HIS A 12 4.38 6.77 4.11
C HIS A 12 4.40 6.71 5.65
N LEU A 13 5.51 7.20 6.23
CA LEU A 13 5.89 7.13 7.63
C LEU A 13 4.95 7.91 8.56
N SER A 14 4.33 8.97 8.05
CA SER A 14 3.34 9.78 8.75
C SER A 14 1.94 9.50 8.19
N PRO A 15 1.43 8.25 8.33
CA PRO A 15 0.33 7.75 7.52
C PRO A 15 -0.92 8.60 7.68
N ASP A 16 -1.46 9.03 6.56
CA ASP A 16 -2.77 9.64 6.45
C ASP A 16 -3.79 8.59 6.00
N THR A 17 -4.99 9.07 5.68
CA THR A 17 -6.10 8.19 5.31
C THR A 17 -5.84 7.51 3.96
N ASP A 18 -5.24 8.19 2.98
CA ASP A 18 -4.99 7.60 1.66
C ASP A 18 -3.91 6.52 1.73
N SER A 19 -2.76 6.81 2.35
CA SER A 19 -1.68 5.85 2.61
C SER A 19 -2.17 4.54 3.24
N VAL A 20 -3.05 4.64 4.23
CA VAL A 20 -3.59 3.48 4.96
C VAL A 20 -4.67 2.75 4.17
N CYS A 21 -5.60 3.48 3.57
CA CYS A 21 -6.69 2.88 2.80
C CYS A 21 -6.14 2.25 1.51
N SER A 22 -5.24 2.92 0.81
CA SER A 22 -4.54 2.39 -0.36
C SER A 22 -3.84 1.06 -0.05
N ALA A 23 -3.14 0.95 1.09
CA ALA A 23 -2.52 -0.31 1.49
C ALA A 23 -3.56 -1.44 1.69
N ILE A 24 -4.68 -1.14 2.34
CA ILE A 24 -5.76 -2.12 2.60
C ILE A 24 -6.47 -2.53 1.30
N VAL A 25 -6.90 -1.54 0.52
CA VAL A 25 -7.65 -1.71 -0.72
C VAL A 25 -6.80 -2.44 -1.76
N TYR A 26 -5.52 -2.08 -1.89
CA TYR A 26 -4.63 -2.78 -2.81
C TYR A 26 -4.30 -4.21 -2.36
N ALA A 27 -4.19 -4.44 -1.05
CA ALA A 27 -4.08 -5.80 -0.53
C ALA A 27 -5.32 -6.65 -0.86
N HIS A 28 -6.51 -6.05 -0.83
CA HIS A 28 -7.73 -6.74 -1.26
C HIS A 28 -7.68 -7.06 -2.76
N PHE A 29 -7.36 -6.09 -3.60
CA PHE A 29 -7.21 -6.27 -5.05
C PHE A 29 -6.28 -7.44 -5.40
N LEU A 30 -5.08 -7.47 -4.81
CA LEU A 30 -4.07 -8.50 -5.09
C LEU A 30 -4.49 -9.90 -4.61
N ARG A 31 -5.24 -9.99 -3.52
CA ARG A 31 -5.79 -11.27 -3.04
C ARG A 31 -6.84 -11.82 -4.01
N GLU A 32 -7.75 -10.97 -4.46
CA GLU A 32 -8.80 -11.34 -5.43
C GLU A 32 -8.19 -11.71 -6.79
N ARG A 33 -7.25 -10.90 -7.29
CA ARG A 33 -6.69 -11.09 -8.64
C ARG A 33 -5.70 -12.26 -8.73
N HIS A 34 -4.79 -12.37 -7.77
CA HIS A 34 -3.59 -13.19 -7.91
C HIS A 34 -3.37 -14.19 -6.78
N LYS A 35 -4.23 -14.19 -5.76
CA LYS A 35 -4.09 -15.02 -4.54
C LYS A 35 -2.74 -14.82 -3.86
N HIS A 36 -2.20 -13.59 -3.89
CA HIS A 36 -0.94 -13.29 -3.20
C HIS A 36 -1.10 -13.32 -1.67
N ASN A 37 -0.03 -13.75 -0.99
CA ASN A 37 0.12 -13.61 0.45
C ASN A 37 0.52 -12.16 0.78
N VAL A 38 -0.44 -11.24 0.73
CA VAL A 38 -0.22 -9.80 1.00
C VAL A 38 -0.72 -9.40 2.37
N ILE A 39 -0.04 -8.46 3.02
CA ILE A 39 -0.37 -7.93 4.35
C ILE A 39 -0.34 -6.39 4.27
N PRO A 40 -1.49 -5.69 4.45
CA PRO A 40 -1.47 -4.25 4.58
C PRO A 40 -0.78 -3.87 5.89
N ALA A 41 0.06 -2.85 5.84
CA ALA A 41 0.82 -2.35 6.96
C ALA A 41 0.82 -0.82 6.98
N ARG A 42 1.09 -0.25 8.16
CA ARG A 42 1.35 1.18 8.37
C ARG A 42 2.76 1.36 8.90
N ALA A 43 3.46 2.39 8.45
CA ALA A 43 4.80 2.71 8.93
C ALA A 43 4.78 3.51 10.26
N GLY A 44 3.77 4.37 10.44
CA GLY A 44 3.61 5.22 11.62
C GLY A 44 2.33 4.98 12.43
N GLU A 45 2.06 5.89 13.36
CA GLU A 45 0.81 5.90 14.14
C GLU A 45 -0.34 6.52 13.36
N LEU A 46 -1.54 5.98 13.55
CA LEU A 46 -2.72 6.48 12.85
C LEU A 46 -3.21 7.80 13.44
N ASN A 47 -3.51 8.76 12.55
CA ASN A 47 -4.19 9.99 12.91
C ASN A 47 -5.69 9.74 13.27
N SER A 48 -6.37 10.77 13.77
CA SER A 48 -7.77 10.68 14.21
C SER A 48 -8.75 10.43 13.06
N GLU A 49 -8.50 11.01 11.88
CA GLU A 49 -9.34 10.84 10.69
C GLU A 49 -9.29 9.39 10.21
N THR A 50 -8.11 8.82 10.04
CA THR A 50 -7.95 7.44 9.59
C THR A 50 -8.56 6.46 10.59
N LYS A 51 -8.39 6.70 11.90
CA LYS A 51 -9.07 5.91 12.94
C LYS A 51 -10.58 5.97 12.81
N PHE A 52 -11.14 7.16 12.52
CA PHE A 52 -12.56 7.33 12.29
C PHE A 52 -13.03 6.56 11.05
N VAL A 53 -12.33 6.65 9.93
CA VAL A 53 -12.64 5.93 8.68
C VAL A 53 -12.64 4.41 8.90
N LEU A 54 -11.57 3.87 9.50
CA LEU A 54 -11.48 2.44 9.80
C LEU A 54 -12.62 1.98 10.71
N LYS A 55 -12.93 2.76 11.76
CA LYS A 55 -14.05 2.46 12.66
C LYS A 55 -15.39 2.51 11.94
N LYS A 56 -15.64 3.52 11.11
CA LYS A 56 -16.88 3.71 10.35
C LYS A 56 -17.17 2.50 9.45
N TRP A 57 -16.14 1.92 8.87
CA TRP A 57 -16.26 0.77 7.97
C TRP A 57 -15.98 -0.58 8.63
N GLY A 58 -15.73 -0.63 9.94
CA GLY A 58 -15.43 -1.86 10.67
C GLY A 58 -14.16 -2.55 10.18
N GLU A 59 -13.18 -1.79 9.69
CA GLU A 59 -11.88 -2.30 9.27
C GLU A 59 -10.88 -2.32 10.44
N LYS A 60 -10.05 -3.35 10.48
CA LYS A 60 -9.00 -3.44 11.49
C LYS A 60 -7.83 -2.54 11.08
N SER A 61 -7.20 -1.92 12.06
CA SER A 61 -5.95 -1.20 11.82
C SER A 61 -4.91 -2.14 11.23
N PRO A 62 -4.21 -1.75 10.13
CA PRO A 62 -3.07 -2.49 9.64
C PRO A 62 -1.99 -2.65 10.71
N ILE A 63 -1.20 -3.72 10.56
CA ILE A 63 -0.06 -3.94 11.46
C ILE A 63 0.94 -2.80 11.33
N LYS A 64 1.59 -2.43 12.43
CA LYS A 64 2.70 -1.48 12.37
C LYS A 64 3.95 -2.19 11.87
N LEU A 65 4.50 -1.75 10.74
CA LEU A 65 5.78 -2.22 10.22
C LEU A 65 6.86 -1.19 10.57
N SER A 66 7.76 -1.54 11.49
CA SER A 66 8.81 -0.64 11.97
C SER A 66 10.16 -0.82 11.27
N ASN A 67 10.30 -1.84 10.43
CA ASN A 67 11.52 -2.16 9.69
C ASN A 67 11.20 -3.02 8.46
N ALA A 68 11.73 -2.63 7.29
CA ALA A 68 11.53 -3.30 6.01
C ALA A 68 12.68 -4.20 5.53
N SER A 69 13.80 -4.27 6.26
CA SER A 69 15.00 -5.03 5.87
C SER A 69 14.66 -6.48 5.52
N GLY A 70 15.08 -6.91 4.33
CA GLY A 70 14.88 -8.26 3.81
C GLY A 70 13.42 -8.63 3.53
N LYS A 71 12.48 -7.68 3.55
CA LYS A 71 11.06 -7.93 3.28
C LYS A 71 10.71 -7.61 1.84
N ASN A 72 9.70 -8.30 1.32
CA ASN A 72 9.04 -7.92 0.08
C ASN A 72 8.07 -6.76 0.36
N ILE A 73 8.26 -5.63 -0.31
CA ILE A 73 7.51 -4.40 -0.08
C ILE A 73 6.85 -3.94 -1.38
N ILE A 74 5.58 -3.57 -1.28
CA ILE A 74 4.91 -2.70 -2.24
C ILE A 74 4.72 -1.35 -1.55
N ILE A 75 5.13 -0.30 -2.23
CA ILE A 75 5.00 1.06 -1.74
C ILE A 75 3.74 1.67 -2.35
N VAL A 76 2.92 2.31 -1.53
CA VAL A 76 1.77 3.10 -1.99
C VAL A 76 1.92 4.54 -1.51
N ASP A 77 1.39 5.50 -2.26
CA ASP A 77 1.18 6.88 -1.80
C ASP A 77 2.45 7.68 -1.45
N HIS A 78 3.62 7.15 -1.80
CA HIS A 78 4.87 7.88 -1.78
C HIS A 78 5.94 7.11 -2.58
N ASN A 79 7.01 7.81 -2.91
CA ASN A 79 8.20 7.22 -3.52
C ASN A 79 9.49 7.96 -3.11
N GLU A 80 9.45 8.76 -2.04
CA GLU A 80 10.63 9.38 -1.42
C GLU A 80 11.10 8.55 -0.22
N ILE A 81 12.41 8.29 -0.12
CA ILE A 81 12.99 7.38 0.88
C ILE A 81 12.82 7.91 2.30
N ASP A 82 12.88 9.23 2.48
CA ASP A 82 12.71 9.88 3.79
C ASP A 82 11.28 9.72 4.35
N GLN A 83 10.31 9.44 3.47
CA GLN A 83 8.94 9.17 3.84
C GLN A 83 8.68 7.68 4.06
N ALA A 84 9.65 6.80 3.79
CA ALA A 84 9.44 5.37 3.85
C ALA A 84 9.65 4.78 5.25
N VAL A 85 9.19 3.54 5.42
CA VAL A 85 9.51 2.73 6.60
C VAL A 85 11.02 2.53 6.72
N ARG A 86 11.52 2.48 7.96
CA ARG A 86 12.94 2.28 8.26
C ARG A 86 13.55 1.09 7.51
N ASN A 87 14.76 1.30 7.00
CA ASN A 87 15.53 0.33 6.19
C ASN A 87 14.84 -0.09 4.89
N ILE A 88 14.06 0.80 4.26
CA ILE A 88 13.44 0.51 2.96
C ILE A 88 14.45 0.15 1.86
N ARG A 89 15.66 0.73 1.89
CA ARG A 89 16.75 0.44 0.92
C ARG A 89 17.28 -0.99 1.03
N GLU A 90 17.06 -1.65 2.16
CA GLU A 90 17.42 -3.07 2.38
C GLU A 90 16.25 -4.02 2.07
N ALA A 91 15.11 -3.48 1.63
CA ALA A 91 13.93 -4.25 1.26
C ALA A 91 13.96 -4.63 -0.23
N ASN A 92 13.23 -5.69 -0.57
CA ASN A 92 12.94 -6.02 -1.94
C ASN A 92 11.66 -5.27 -2.35
N ILE A 93 11.82 -4.09 -2.94
CA ILE A 93 10.69 -3.29 -3.47
C ILE A 93 10.19 -3.99 -4.74
N LEU A 94 8.91 -4.35 -4.77
CA LEU A 94 8.28 -5.12 -5.84
C LEU A 94 7.42 -4.27 -6.76
N GLU A 95 6.84 -3.19 -6.26
CA GLU A 95 5.94 -2.30 -7.00
C GLU A 95 5.77 -0.98 -6.25
N ILE A 96 5.50 0.10 -6.99
CA ILE A 96 5.14 1.42 -6.47
C ILE A 96 3.86 1.91 -7.17
N ILE A 97 2.89 2.38 -6.39
CA ILE A 97 1.68 3.06 -6.88
C ILE A 97 1.56 4.39 -6.15
N ASP A 98 1.66 5.49 -6.88
CA ASP A 98 1.75 6.81 -6.28
C ASP A 98 1.11 7.88 -7.18
N HIS A 99 0.84 9.05 -6.60
CA HIS A 99 0.33 10.22 -7.28
C HIS A 99 1.17 11.49 -7.02
N HIS A 100 2.21 11.37 -6.21
CA HIS A 100 3.13 12.47 -5.91
C HIS A 100 4.14 12.68 -7.04
N ARG A 101 4.99 13.70 -6.86
CA ARG A 101 6.19 13.86 -7.69
C ARG A 101 7.10 12.64 -7.52
N ILE A 102 7.85 12.32 -8.55
CA ILE A 102 8.88 11.27 -8.47
C ILE A 102 10.09 11.82 -7.68
N GLY A 103 10.52 11.06 -6.69
CA GLY A 103 11.58 11.36 -5.73
C GLY A 103 12.82 10.51 -5.93
N ASP A 104 13.41 10.05 -4.83
CA ASP A 104 14.75 9.44 -4.76
C ASP A 104 14.75 7.91 -4.51
N VAL A 105 13.61 7.23 -4.75
CA VAL A 105 13.57 5.77 -4.66
C VAL A 105 14.39 5.11 -5.77
N GLU A 106 15.17 4.12 -5.39
CA GLU A 106 15.99 3.31 -6.28
C GLU A 106 15.63 1.84 -6.10
N THR A 107 15.71 1.08 -7.19
CA THR A 107 15.46 -0.37 -7.19
C THR A 107 16.56 -1.10 -7.92
N ILE A 108 16.90 -2.29 -7.45
CA ILE A 108 17.97 -3.13 -8.05
C ILE A 108 17.52 -3.83 -9.34
N HIS A 109 16.21 -3.96 -9.53
CA HIS A 109 15.59 -4.64 -10.68
C HIS A 109 14.41 -3.82 -11.18
N PRO A 110 14.06 -3.91 -12.48
CA PRO A 110 12.85 -3.28 -12.99
C PRO A 110 11.61 -3.76 -12.22
N ILE A 111 10.74 -2.82 -11.84
CA ILE A 111 9.47 -3.07 -11.16
C ILE A 111 8.33 -2.34 -11.86
N PRO A 112 7.07 -2.76 -11.68
CA PRO A 112 5.93 -1.90 -11.95
C PRO A 112 6.01 -0.63 -11.10
N PHE A 113 6.00 0.52 -11.77
CA PHE A 113 5.87 1.84 -11.16
C PHE A 113 4.72 2.53 -11.87
N GLU A 114 3.61 2.74 -11.16
CA GLU A 114 2.46 3.50 -11.66
C GLU A 114 2.40 4.83 -10.92
N ASN A 115 2.63 5.92 -11.66
CA ASN A 115 2.52 7.28 -11.14
C ASN A 115 1.50 8.05 -11.96
N GLU A 116 0.37 8.42 -11.37
CA GLU A 116 -0.63 9.23 -12.07
C GLU A 116 -0.94 10.52 -11.31
N PRO A 117 -1.06 11.68 -11.99
CA PRO A 117 -1.44 12.93 -11.35
C PRO A 117 -2.93 12.94 -11.00
N ARG A 118 -3.32 12.13 -10.01
CA ARG A 118 -4.67 12.00 -9.46
C ARG A 118 -4.73 12.65 -8.07
N GLY A 119 -5.96 12.83 -7.57
CA GLY A 119 -6.18 13.40 -6.25
C GLY A 119 -5.88 12.46 -5.08
N ALA A 120 -5.77 11.15 -5.34
CA ALA A 120 -5.50 10.12 -4.34
C ALA A 120 -4.96 8.84 -5.01
N THR A 121 -4.11 8.11 -4.31
CA THR A 121 -3.62 6.77 -4.69
C THR A 121 -4.77 5.76 -4.76
N CYS A 122 -5.77 5.86 -3.87
CA CYS A 122 -6.98 5.03 -3.93
C CYS A 122 -7.74 5.17 -5.27
N ALA A 123 -7.68 6.33 -5.93
CA ALA A 123 -8.32 6.52 -7.23
C ALA A 123 -7.64 5.67 -8.32
N ILE A 124 -6.31 5.62 -8.32
CA ILE A 124 -5.52 4.78 -9.24
C ILE A 124 -5.85 3.30 -9.00
N ILE A 125 -5.94 2.88 -7.74
CA ILE A 125 -6.30 1.50 -7.39
C ILE A 125 -7.75 1.18 -7.81
N ALA A 126 -8.69 2.11 -7.67
CA ALA A 126 -10.06 1.94 -8.11
C ALA A 126 -10.15 1.71 -9.63
N ASP A 127 -9.36 2.43 -10.43
CA ASP A 127 -9.25 2.20 -11.87
C ASP A 127 -8.77 0.78 -12.19
N ARG A 128 -7.84 0.23 -11.39
CA ARG A 128 -7.43 -1.19 -11.53
C ARG A 128 -8.58 -2.17 -11.27
N PHE A 129 -9.39 -1.95 -10.22
CA PHE A 129 -10.58 -2.79 -9.98
C PHE A 129 -11.52 -2.78 -11.19
N ASN A 130 -11.80 -1.59 -11.74
CA ASN A 130 -12.67 -1.41 -12.90
C ASN A 130 -12.08 -2.10 -14.14
N TRP A 131 -10.81 -1.87 -14.42
CA TRP A 131 -10.10 -2.42 -15.58
C TRP A 131 -10.11 -3.95 -15.60
N PHE A 132 -9.81 -4.57 -14.45
CA PHE A 132 -9.80 -6.02 -14.31
C PHE A 132 -11.16 -6.62 -13.97
N ARG A 133 -12.22 -5.79 -13.91
CA ARG A 133 -13.60 -6.19 -13.58
C ARG A 133 -13.68 -6.98 -12.27
N ILE A 134 -12.89 -6.57 -11.28
CA ILE A 134 -12.90 -7.15 -9.94
C ILE A 134 -13.94 -6.38 -9.11
N PRO A 135 -14.91 -7.05 -8.48
CA PRO A 135 -15.87 -6.38 -7.62
C PRO A 135 -15.22 -5.93 -6.31
N PHE A 136 -15.65 -4.78 -5.78
CA PHE A 136 -15.33 -4.35 -4.42
C PHE A 136 -16.55 -4.52 -3.51
N SER A 137 -16.33 -5.01 -2.30
CA SER A 137 -17.37 -5.00 -1.26
C SER A 137 -17.67 -3.56 -0.83
N ARG A 138 -18.86 -3.32 -0.27
CA ARG A 138 -19.23 -2.00 0.29
C ARG A 138 -18.20 -1.48 1.30
N LYS A 139 -17.57 -2.39 2.04
CA LYS A 139 -16.51 -2.07 3.01
C LYS A 139 -15.27 -1.53 2.31
N ILE A 140 -14.78 -2.24 1.28
CA ILE A 140 -13.58 -1.85 0.53
C ILE A 140 -13.79 -0.55 -0.24
N ALA A 141 -14.98 -0.34 -0.81
CA ALA A 141 -15.32 0.91 -1.49
C ALA A 141 -15.46 2.12 -0.55
N GLY A 142 -15.63 1.88 0.75
CA GLY A 142 -15.75 2.92 1.76
C GLY A 142 -14.40 3.42 2.27
N LEU A 143 -13.36 2.61 2.10
CA LEU A 143 -11.97 2.94 2.39
C LEU A 143 -11.37 3.63 1.16
#